data_AF-A0A167CIJ2-F1
#
_entry.id   AF-A0A167CIJ2-F1
#
_cell.length_a   1.000
_cell.length_b   1.000
_cell.length_c   1.000
_cell.angle_alpha   90.00
_cell.angle_beta   90.00
_cell.angle_gamma   90.00
#
_symmetry.space_group_name_H-M   'P 1'
#
loop_
_entity.id
_entity.type
_entity.pdbx_description
1 polymer ?
#
loop_
_entity_poly.entity_id
_entity_poly.type
_entity_poly.pdbx_seq_one_letter_code
_entity_poly.pdbx_strand_id
1 'polypeptide(L)'
;MPTSATSFSTGLILCATSFSLGAIYSNWAYDYYTLWTSHPTNESFALSLSHYQTWANMPTFLHHVHHFIIGLGFLGLFIKLYKPSESNTLFDGGSLFLYVIAVAFYISNLQRGVFSAVAGEWGDVDEHTGINVIAATQVFIVLVLLGVVGLQFGQYWAELEDATIRAKADAEEIVSEEKDAEPEKTEKPIKESKKTK
;
A
#
# COMPACT_ATOMS: atom_id res chain seq x y z
N MET A 1 4.12 19.95 -3.53
CA MET A 1 4.80 18.86 -4.26
C MET A 1 5.08 17.72 -3.31
N PRO A 2 4.94 16.44 -3.71
CA PRO A 2 5.49 15.34 -2.94
C PRO A 2 6.97 15.59 -2.74
N THR A 3 7.43 15.55 -1.49
CA THR A 3 8.86 15.60 -1.22
C THR A 3 9.50 14.32 -1.73
N SER A 4 10.79 14.33 -2.09
CA SER A 4 11.52 13.12 -2.49
C SER A 4 11.38 11.99 -1.45
N ALA A 5 11.26 12.34 -0.16
CA ALA A 5 10.99 11.43 0.93
C ALA A 5 9.61 10.75 0.86
N THR A 6 8.56 11.47 0.41
CA THR A 6 7.21 10.91 0.24
C THR A 6 7.21 9.86 -0.88
N SER A 7 7.82 10.15 -2.03
CA SER A 7 7.92 9.20 -3.14
C SER A 7 8.74 7.96 -2.78
N PHE A 8 9.87 8.14 -2.07
CA PHE A 8 10.67 7.03 -1.57
C PHE A 8 9.89 6.11 -0.61
N SER A 9 9.14 6.71 0.32
CA SER A 9 8.36 5.97 1.32
C SER A 9 7.20 5.20 0.69
N THR A 10 6.47 5.81 -0.26
CA THR A 10 5.45 5.10 -1.04
C THR A 10 6.07 3.92 -1.80
N GLY A 11 7.28 4.10 -2.36
CA GLY A 11 8.04 3.01 -2.98
C GLY A 11 8.31 1.85 -2.02
N LEU A 12 8.78 2.12 -0.79
CA LEU A 12 8.99 1.08 0.22
C LEU A 12 7.70 0.31 0.54
N ILE A 13 6.58 1.01 0.71
CA ILE A 13 5.27 0.41 1.02
C ILE A 13 4.82 -0.51 -0.11
N LEU A 14 4.86 0.00 -1.35
CA LEU A 14 4.44 -0.77 -2.52
C LEU A 14 5.34 -1.98 -2.76
N CYS A 15 6.67 -1.81 -2.69
CA CYS A 15 7.60 -2.93 -2.83
C CYS A 15 7.37 -4.01 -1.78
N ALA A 16 7.21 -3.63 -0.50
CA ALA A 16 6.97 -4.59 0.57
C ALA A 16 5.63 -5.31 0.44
N THR A 17 4.59 -4.58 0.05
CA THR A 17 3.24 -5.12 -0.14
C THR A 17 3.21 -6.07 -1.35
N SER A 18 3.80 -5.68 -2.48
CA SER A 18 3.88 -6.52 -3.68
C SER A 18 4.71 -7.77 -3.47
N PHE A 19 5.84 -7.69 -2.74
CA PHE A 19 6.63 -8.87 -2.39
C PHE A 19 5.80 -9.85 -1.55
N SER A 20 5.06 -9.34 -0.56
CA SER A 20 4.23 -10.18 0.32
C SER A 20 3.07 -10.82 -0.42
N LEU A 21 2.41 -10.06 -1.31
CA LEU A 21 1.39 -10.59 -2.23
C LEU A 21 1.96 -11.67 -3.15
N GLY A 22 3.18 -11.50 -3.66
CA GLY A 22 3.87 -12.50 -4.46
C GLY A 22 4.17 -13.78 -3.68
N ALA A 23 4.63 -13.65 -2.43
CA ALA A 23 4.86 -14.78 -1.55
C ALA A 23 3.55 -15.57 -1.30
N ILE A 24 2.44 -14.89 -1.06
CA ILE A 24 1.13 -15.53 -0.89
C ILE A 24 0.63 -16.16 -2.19
N TYR A 25 0.81 -15.48 -3.32
CA TYR A 25 0.44 -16.02 -4.63
C TYR A 25 1.12 -17.38 -4.90
N SER A 26 2.38 -17.57 -4.48
CA SER A 26 3.05 -18.87 -4.62
C SER A 26 2.39 -20.02 -3.85
N ASN A 27 1.63 -19.73 -2.79
CA ASN A 27 0.88 -20.74 -2.04
C ASN A 27 -0.45 -21.10 -2.72
N TRP A 28 -0.98 -20.21 -3.57
CA TRP A 28 -2.32 -20.36 -4.13
C TRP A 28 -2.46 -21.60 -5.02
N ALA A 29 -1.40 -22.03 -5.70
CA ALA A 29 -1.40 -23.24 -6.52
C ALA A 29 -1.74 -24.52 -5.71
N TYR A 30 -1.46 -24.51 -4.41
CA TYR A 30 -1.75 -25.61 -3.49
C TYR A 30 -3.13 -25.43 -2.84
N ASP A 31 -3.44 -24.21 -2.40
CA ASP A 31 -4.69 -23.89 -1.72
C ASP A 31 -5.91 -23.93 -2.64
N TYR A 32 -5.73 -23.67 -3.94
CA TYR A 32 -6.82 -23.63 -4.93
C TYR A 32 -7.67 -24.91 -4.87
N TYR A 33 -7.02 -26.07 -4.83
CA TYR A 33 -7.70 -27.37 -4.87
C TYR A 33 -8.36 -27.75 -3.54
N THR A 34 -8.06 -27.02 -2.45
CA THR A 34 -8.67 -27.23 -1.12
C THR A 34 -9.87 -26.31 -0.90
N LEU A 35 -9.75 -25.02 -1.27
CA LEU A 35 -10.79 -24.01 -1.01
C LEU A 35 -11.77 -23.78 -2.17
N TRP A 36 -11.30 -23.89 -3.41
CA TRP A 36 -12.04 -23.41 -4.59
C TRP A 36 -12.61 -24.55 -5.45
N THR A 37 -12.56 -25.77 -4.93
CA THR A 37 -13.05 -26.98 -5.61
C THR A 37 -14.23 -27.57 -4.83
N SER A 38 -15.33 -27.91 -5.50
CA SER A 38 -16.55 -28.41 -4.84
C SER A 38 -16.36 -29.76 -4.12
N HIS A 39 -15.46 -30.59 -4.63
CA HIS A 39 -15.14 -31.90 -4.05
C HIS A 39 -13.61 -32.05 -3.95
N PRO A 40 -12.97 -31.40 -2.96
CA PRO A 40 -11.54 -31.55 -2.72
C PRO A 40 -11.22 -33.01 -2.40
N THR A 41 -10.15 -33.54 -3.00
CA THR A 41 -9.68 -34.90 -2.72
C THR A 41 -8.73 -34.92 -1.53
N ASN A 42 -8.58 -36.07 -0.88
CA ASN A 42 -7.56 -36.25 0.17
C ASN A 42 -6.14 -35.98 -0.37
N GLU A 43 -5.90 -36.23 -1.66
CA GLU A 43 -4.63 -35.94 -2.32
C GLU A 43 -4.35 -34.43 -2.39
N SER A 44 -5.38 -33.61 -2.68
CA SER A 44 -5.24 -32.14 -2.67
C SER A 44 -4.86 -31.62 -1.28
N PHE A 45 -5.48 -32.15 -0.22
CA PHE A 45 -5.12 -31.81 1.15
C PHE A 45 -3.71 -32.28 1.51
N ALA A 46 -3.33 -33.50 1.14
CA ALA A 46 -1.98 -34.01 1.36
C ALA A 46 -0.90 -33.14 0.66
N LEU A 47 -1.18 -32.67 -0.56
CA LEU A 47 -0.28 -31.79 -1.29
C LEU A 47 -0.15 -30.42 -0.60
N SER A 48 -1.26 -29.82 -0.17
CA SER A 48 -1.24 -28.55 0.58
C SER A 48 -0.53 -28.69 1.93
N LEU A 49 -0.77 -29.79 2.65
CA LEU A 49 -0.07 -30.12 3.89
C LEU A 49 1.45 -30.21 3.68
N SER A 50 1.88 -31.00 2.69
CA SER A 50 3.30 -31.16 2.35
C SER A 50 3.96 -29.83 1.96
N HIS A 51 3.21 -28.95 1.28
CA HIS A 51 3.68 -27.61 0.95
C HIS A 51 3.92 -26.77 2.20
N TYR A 52 2.94 -26.70 3.12
CA TYR A 52 3.10 -25.95 4.37
C TYR A 52 4.20 -26.50 5.27
N GLN A 53 4.37 -27.83 5.33
CA GLN A 53 5.48 -28.46 6.02
C GLN A 53 6.83 -28.09 5.38
N THR A 54 6.91 -28.05 4.05
CA THR A 54 8.13 -27.60 3.34
C THR A 54 8.42 -26.14 3.64
N TRP A 55 7.40 -25.28 3.60
CA TRP A 55 7.52 -23.86 3.91
C TRP A 55 7.94 -23.62 5.37
N ALA A 56 7.48 -24.42 6.32
CA ALA A 56 7.88 -24.34 7.72
C ALA A 56 9.35 -24.72 7.94
N ASN A 57 9.84 -25.69 7.15
CA ASN A 57 11.18 -26.27 7.30
C ASN A 57 12.21 -25.64 6.36
N MET A 58 11.85 -24.59 5.62
CA MET A 58 12.81 -23.89 4.77
C MET A 58 13.92 -23.23 5.61
N PRO A 59 15.12 -22.99 5.04
CA PRO A 59 16.20 -22.33 5.77
C PRO A 59 15.73 -21.02 6.42
N THR A 60 16.02 -20.84 7.71
CA THR A 60 15.53 -19.71 8.53
C THR A 60 15.83 -18.35 7.91
N PHE A 61 16.93 -18.23 7.18
CA PHE A 61 17.27 -17.03 6.42
C PHE A 61 16.14 -16.57 5.48
N LEU A 62 15.44 -17.49 4.80
CA LEU A 62 14.34 -17.14 3.90
C LEU A 62 13.13 -16.58 4.66
N HIS A 63 12.82 -17.10 5.85
CA HIS A 63 11.83 -16.48 6.72
C HIS A 63 12.26 -15.05 7.09
N HIS A 64 13.52 -14.84 7.50
CA HIS A 64 14.02 -13.52 7.86
C HIS A 64 13.98 -12.51 6.70
N VAL A 65 14.22 -12.95 5.46
CA VAL A 65 14.06 -12.09 4.28
C VAL A 65 12.63 -11.55 4.19
N HIS A 66 11.62 -12.41 4.33
CA HIS A 66 10.23 -11.97 4.30
C HIS A 66 9.90 -11.00 5.45
N HIS A 67 10.32 -11.31 6.68
CA HIS A 67 10.11 -10.42 7.82
C HIS A 67 10.83 -9.07 7.67
N PHE A 68 12.02 -9.05 7.09
CA PHE A 68 12.74 -7.83 6.79
C PHE A 68 11.97 -6.95 5.79
N ILE A 69 11.42 -7.56 4.73
CA ILE A 69 10.58 -6.84 3.76
C ILE A 69 9.30 -6.29 4.43
N ILE A 70 8.65 -7.05 5.32
CA ILE A 70 7.53 -6.55 6.13
C ILE A 70 7.96 -5.31 6.94
N GLY A 71 9.16 -5.38 7.55
CA GLY A 71 9.75 -4.26 8.28
C GLY A 71 9.96 -3.01 7.42
N LEU A 72 10.37 -3.16 6.15
CA LEU A 72 10.49 -2.05 5.22
C LEU A 72 9.14 -1.40 4.88
N GLY A 73 8.07 -2.19 4.81
CA GLY A 73 6.71 -1.68 4.64
C GLY A 73 6.28 -0.79 5.81
N PHE A 74 6.50 -1.25 7.04
CA PHE A 74 6.28 -0.43 8.24
C PHE A 74 7.14 0.83 8.27
N LEU A 75 8.42 0.72 7.91
CA LEU A 75 9.32 1.87 7.83
C LEU A 75 8.77 2.94 6.87
N GLY A 76 8.32 2.54 5.68
CA GLY A 76 7.69 3.45 4.72
C GLY A 76 6.45 4.13 5.30
N LEU A 77 5.55 3.37 5.94
CA LEU A 77 4.34 3.91 6.58
C LEU A 77 4.67 4.90 7.70
N PHE A 78 5.65 4.60 8.55
CA PHE A 78 6.06 5.48 9.64
C PHE A 78 6.75 6.76 9.15
N ILE A 79 7.54 6.69 8.07
CA ILE A 79 8.13 7.90 7.48
C ILE A 79 7.03 8.85 6.99
N LYS A 80 5.97 8.33 6.33
CA LYS A 80 4.85 9.16 5.86
C LYS A 80 4.03 9.75 7.01
N LEU A 81 3.87 9.01 8.10
CA LEU A 81 3.13 9.46 9.29
C LEU A 81 3.89 10.47 10.18
N TYR A 82 5.20 10.67 9.98
CA TYR A 82 5.98 11.57 10.84
C TYR A 82 5.63 13.05 10.65
N LYS A 83 5.24 13.47 9.44
CA LYS A 83 4.75 14.83 9.13
C LYS A 83 3.65 14.78 8.07
N PRO A 84 2.43 14.36 8.44
CA PRO A 84 1.37 14.16 7.47
C PRO A 84 0.74 15.51 7.08
N SER A 85 0.37 15.65 5.80
CA SER A 85 -0.60 16.67 5.38
C SER A 85 -2.02 16.22 5.77
N GLU A 86 -2.97 17.15 5.92
CA GLU A 86 -4.35 16.80 6.32
C GLU A 86 -4.99 15.75 5.38
N SER A 87 -4.81 15.90 4.06
CA SER A 87 -5.31 14.94 3.05
C SER A 87 -4.65 13.56 3.16
N ASN A 88 -3.33 13.50 3.41
CA ASN A 88 -2.59 12.24 3.43
C ASN A 88 -2.84 11.43 4.71
N THR A 89 -3.28 12.06 5.78
CA THR A 89 -3.47 11.39 7.09
C THR A 89 -4.46 10.22 7.00
N LEU A 90 -5.54 10.36 6.22
CA LEU A 90 -6.54 9.29 6.09
C LEU A 90 -6.01 8.11 5.27
N PHE A 91 -5.32 8.39 4.16
CA PHE A 91 -4.75 7.34 3.30
C PHE A 91 -3.60 6.60 3.99
N ASP A 92 -2.67 7.32 4.62
CA ASP A 92 -1.52 6.74 5.31
C ASP A 92 -1.93 6.04 6.61
N GLY A 93 -2.87 6.61 7.37
CA GLY A 93 -3.43 5.99 8.57
C GLY A 93 -4.23 4.72 8.26
N GLY A 94 -5.09 4.76 7.23
CA GLY A 94 -5.82 3.59 6.74
C GLY A 94 -4.89 2.49 6.22
N SER A 95 -3.84 2.88 5.49
CA SER A 95 -2.82 1.94 5.01
C SER A 95 -2.07 1.27 6.15
N LEU A 96 -1.70 2.02 7.20
CA LEU A 96 -1.07 1.45 8.39
C LEU A 96 -2.00 0.46 9.09
N PHE A 97 -3.27 0.83 9.28
CA PHE A 97 -4.25 -0.03 9.93
C PHE A 97 -4.42 -1.37 9.18
N LEU A 98 -4.61 -1.33 7.87
CA LEU A 98 -4.69 -2.53 7.04
C LEU A 98 -3.40 -3.34 7.10
N TYR A 99 -2.24 -2.68 7.02
CA TYR A 99 -0.94 -3.37 7.10
C TYR A 99 -0.75 -4.11 8.43
N VAL A 100 -1.15 -3.50 9.55
CA VAL A 100 -1.14 -4.14 10.87
C VAL A 100 -2.08 -5.36 10.91
N ILE A 101 -3.28 -5.26 10.34
CA ILE A 101 -4.21 -6.40 10.25
C ILE A 101 -3.60 -7.55 9.44
N ALA A 102 -2.97 -7.26 8.30
CA ALA A 102 -2.30 -8.27 7.49
C ALA A 102 -1.21 -9.00 8.28
N VAL A 103 -0.38 -8.26 9.04
CA VAL A 103 0.65 -8.84 9.90
C VAL A 103 0.05 -9.61 11.07
N ALA A 104 -1.05 -9.14 11.65
CA ALA A 104 -1.75 -9.85 12.70
C ALA A 104 -2.26 -11.21 12.20
N PHE A 105 -2.91 -11.27 11.03
CA PHE A 105 -3.32 -12.53 10.41
C PHE A 105 -2.13 -13.44 10.09
N TYR A 106 -1.04 -12.87 9.57
CA TYR A 106 0.19 -13.61 9.30
C TYR A 106 0.72 -14.32 10.56
N ILE A 107 0.89 -13.60 11.67
CA ILE A 107 1.47 -14.16 12.90
C ILE A 107 0.48 -15.10 13.61
N SER A 108 -0.77 -14.67 13.77
CA SER A 108 -1.72 -15.36 14.65
C SER A 108 -2.41 -16.55 13.99
N ASN A 109 -2.55 -16.56 12.67
CA ASN A 109 -3.29 -17.59 11.95
C ASN A 109 -2.37 -18.37 11.00
N LEU A 110 -1.71 -17.69 10.05
CA LEU A 110 -0.90 -18.38 9.03
C LEU A 110 0.31 -19.08 9.64
N GLN A 111 1.14 -18.37 10.40
CA GLN A 111 2.33 -18.94 11.02
C GLN A 111 1.98 -20.04 12.04
N ARG A 112 0.95 -19.81 12.87
CA ARG A 112 0.49 -20.81 13.84
C ARG A 112 -0.07 -22.07 13.16
N GLY A 113 -0.89 -21.90 12.14
CA GLY A 113 -1.46 -23.03 11.40
C GLY A 113 -0.38 -23.84 10.68
N VAL A 114 0.66 -23.19 10.16
CA VAL A 114 1.83 -23.89 9.62
C VAL A 114 2.55 -24.71 10.69
N PHE A 115 2.68 -24.20 11.91
CA PHE A 115 3.25 -25.00 13.00
C PHE A 115 2.37 -26.18 13.39
N SER A 116 1.04 -26.03 13.37
CA SER A 116 0.09 -27.14 13.49
C SER A 116 0.27 -28.18 12.39
N ALA A 117 0.49 -27.76 11.13
CA ALA A 117 0.74 -28.65 10.00
C ALA A 117 2.01 -29.50 10.16
N VAL A 118 3.04 -28.97 10.82
CA VAL A 118 4.27 -29.73 11.14
C VAL A 118 4.06 -30.64 12.35
N ALA A 119 3.36 -30.17 13.38
CA ALA A 119 3.12 -30.93 14.60
C ALA A 119 2.10 -32.06 14.40
N GLY A 120 1.21 -31.95 13.41
CA GLY A 120 0.04 -32.82 13.27
C GLY A 120 -1.05 -32.55 14.32
N GLU A 121 -1.01 -31.38 14.97
CA GLU A 121 -1.87 -31.00 16.09
C GLU A 121 -2.81 -29.87 15.67
N TRP A 122 -4.07 -30.21 15.41
CA TRP A 122 -5.08 -29.31 14.84
C TRP A 122 -6.08 -28.76 15.88
N GLY A 123 -5.94 -29.15 17.15
CA GLY A 123 -6.83 -28.72 18.23
C GLY A 123 -8.23 -29.31 18.07
N ASP A 124 -9.25 -28.44 18.08
CA ASP A 124 -10.66 -28.84 18.05
C ASP A 124 -11.20 -29.15 16.64
N VAL A 125 -10.36 -29.03 15.61
CA VAL A 125 -10.74 -29.27 14.20
C VAL A 125 -9.92 -30.41 13.60
N ASP A 126 -10.47 -31.04 12.55
CA ASP A 126 -9.72 -31.99 11.74
C ASP A 126 -8.69 -31.30 10.85
N GLU A 127 -7.75 -32.10 10.31
CA GLU A 127 -6.68 -31.63 9.44
C GLU A 127 -7.17 -30.85 8.22
N HIS A 128 -8.19 -31.34 7.53
CA HIS A 128 -8.68 -30.69 6.31
C HIS A 128 -9.29 -29.32 6.63
N THR A 129 -10.07 -29.25 7.72
CA THR A 129 -10.60 -27.98 8.22
C THR A 129 -9.46 -27.04 8.61
N GLY A 130 -8.44 -27.53 9.31
CA GLY A 130 -7.26 -26.76 9.69
C GLY A 130 -6.50 -26.19 8.48
N ILE A 131 -6.22 -27.00 7.46
CA ILE A 131 -5.59 -26.56 6.21
C ILE A 131 -6.43 -25.49 5.51
N ASN A 132 -7.75 -25.67 5.45
CA ASN A 132 -8.65 -24.67 4.88
C ASN A 132 -8.64 -23.35 5.66
N VAL A 133 -8.47 -23.38 6.98
CA VAL A 133 -8.32 -22.15 7.79
C VAL A 133 -7.01 -21.42 7.45
N ILE A 134 -5.92 -22.15 7.23
CA ILE A 134 -4.64 -21.56 6.77
C ILE A 134 -4.84 -20.90 5.40
N ALA A 135 -5.39 -21.63 4.44
CA ALA A 135 -5.65 -21.15 3.10
C ALA A 135 -6.58 -19.92 3.09
N ALA A 136 -7.66 -19.94 3.89
CA ALA A 136 -8.61 -18.83 3.97
C ALA A 136 -7.98 -17.58 4.59
N THR A 137 -7.09 -17.76 5.57
CA THR A 137 -6.30 -16.66 6.15
C THR A 137 -5.48 -15.96 5.08
N GLN A 138 -4.87 -16.70 4.14
CA GLN A 138 -4.13 -16.10 3.04
C GLN A 138 -5.01 -15.23 2.14
N VAL A 139 -6.24 -15.65 1.87
CA VAL A 139 -7.22 -14.82 1.12
C VAL A 139 -7.52 -13.52 1.86
N PHE A 140 -7.72 -13.56 3.18
CA PHE A 140 -7.92 -12.34 3.97
C PHE A 140 -6.69 -11.42 3.92
N ILE A 141 -5.48 -11.97 4.04
CA ILE A 141 -4.25 -11.17 3.93
C ILE A 141 -4.17 -10.51 2.55
N VAL A 142 -4.47 -11.23 1.46
CA VAL A 142 -4.50 -10.67 0.09
C VAL A 142 -5.48 -9.51 0.00
N LEU A 143 -6.72 -9.67 0.47
CA LEU A 143 -7.73 -8.61 0.40
C LEU A 143 -7.27 -7.35 1.15
N VAL A 144 -6.68 -7.52 2.33
CA VAL A 144 -6.20 -6.41 3.16
C VAL A 144 -4.98 -5.72 2.52
N LEU A 145 -4.02 -6.49 2.00
CA LEU A 145 -2.85 -5.95 1.29
C LEU A 145 -3.22 -5.27 -0.03
N LEU A 146 -4.20 -5.78 -0.77
CA LEU A 146 -4.77 -5.08 -1.94
C LEU A 146 -5.44 -3.77 -1.53
N GLY A 147 -6.06 -3.72 -0.35
CA GLY A 147 -6.54 -2.47 0.25
C GLY A 147 -5.42 -1.46 0.49
N VAL A 148 -4.27 -1.90 1.00
CA VAL A 148 -3.07 -1.02 1.14
C VAL A 148 -2.63 -0.49 -0.22
N VAL A 149 -2.50 -1.36 -1.23
CA VAL A 149 -2.14 -0.93 -2.60
C VAL A 149 -3.16 0.08 -3.14
N GLY A 150 -4.45 -0.19 -2.98
CA GLY A 150 -5.53 0.70 -3.39
C GLY A 150 -5.47 2.08 -2.72
N LEU A 151 -5.19 2.13 -1.41
CA LEU A 151 -5.03 3.41 -0.70
C LEU A 151 -3.78 4.17 -1.16
N GLN A 152 -2.66 3.49 -1.42
CA GLN A 152 -1.46 4.14 -1.94
C GLN A 152 -1.67 4.70 -3.36
N PHE A 153 -2.40 3.98 -4.23
CA PHE A 153 -2.80 4.51 -5.54
C PHE A 153 -3.83 5.64 -5.44
N GLY A 154 -4.79 5.52 -4.53
CA GLY A 154 -5.78 6.57 -4.27
C GLY A 154 -5.13 7.87 -3.81
N GLN A 155 -4.15 7.77 -2.91
CA GLN A 155 -3.33 8.90 -2.50
C GLN A 155 -2.56 9.52 -3.66
N TYR A 156 -1.94 8.69 -4.51
CA TYR A 156 -1.23 9.20 -5.69
C TYR A 156 -2.14 10.00 -6.63
N TRP A 157 -3.37 9.51 -6.88
CA TRP A 157 -4.34 10.26 -7.67
C TRP A 157 -4.81 11.54 -6.98
N ALA A 158 -5.09 11.50 -5.69
CA ALA A 158 -5.47 12.70 -4.93
C ALA A 158 -4.36 13.77 -4.96
N GLU A 159 -3.09 13.36 -4.81
CA GLU A 159 -1.94 14.27 -4.87
C GLU A 159 -1.74 14.89 -6.27
N LEU A 160 -2.05 14.16 -7.34
CA LEU A 160 -2.01 14.67 -8.71
C LEU A 160 -3.10 15.73 -8.98
N GLU A 161 -4.32 15.46 -8.51
CA GLU A 161 -5.43 16.40 -8.64
C GLU A 161 -5.16 17.69 -7.85
N ASP A 162 -4.75 17.57 -6.59
CA ASP A 162 -4.38 18.69 -5.74
C ASP A 162 -3.26 19.55 -6.37
N ALA A 163 -2.25 18.91 -6.98
CA ALA A 163 -1.17 19.63 -7.66
C ALA A 163 -1.68 20.43 -8.88
N THR A 164 -2.62 19.86 -9.63
CA THR A 164 -3.20 20.51 -10.81
C THR A 164 -4.05 21.72 -10.42
N ILE A 165 -4.82 21.60 -9.34
CA ILE A 165 -5.66 22.71 -8.82
C ILE A 165 -4.76 23.86 -8.33
N ARG A 166 -3.72 23.55 -7.56
CA ARG A 166 -2.77 24.57 -7.07
C ARG A 166 -2.05 25.28 -8.20
N ALA A 167 -1.58 24.55 -9.21
CA ALA A 167 -0.89 25.17 -10.35
C ALA A 167 -1.79 26.15 -11.13
N LYS A 168 -3.10 25.90 -11.20
CA LYS A 168 -4.07 26.83 -11.80
C LYS A 168 -4.27 28.07 -10.93
N ALA A 169 -4.41 27.89 -9.61
CA ALA A 169 -4.54 29.00 -8.67
C ALA A 169 -3.30 29.91 -8.70
N ASP A 170 -2.10 29.33 -8.67
CA ASP A 170 -0.83 30.08 -8.72
C ASP A 170 -0.71 30.84 -10.07
N ALA A 171 -1.13 30.24 -11.18
CA ALA A 171 -1.12 30.89 -12.50
C ALA A 171 -2.14 32.04 -12.60
N GLU A 172 -3.32 31.89 -11.99
CA GLU A 172 -4.33 32.96 -11.93
C GLU A 172 -3.85 34.13 -11.05
N GLU A 173 -3.14 33.85 -9.95
CA GLU A 173 -2.55 34.86 -9.07
C GLU A 173 -1.47 35.68 -9.81
N ILE A 174 -0.54 35.02 -10.51
CA ILE A 174 0.50 35.69 -11.33
C ILE A 174 -0.12 36.60 -12.41
N VAL A 175 -1.17 36.11 -13.10
CA VAL A 175 -1.86 36.90 -14.14
C VAL A 175 -2.61 38.11 -13.53
N SER A 176 -3.08 38.00 -12.28
CA SER A 176 -3.72 39.11 -11.58
C SER A 176 -2.70 40.18 -11.12
N GLU A 177 -1.54 39.76 -10.60
CA GLU A 177 -0.47 40.66 -10.19
C GLU A 177 0.16 41.40 -11.39
N GLU A 178 0.32 40.74 -12.54
CA GLU A 178 0.80 41.40 -13.78
C GLU A 178 -0.17 42.47 -14.29
N LYS A 179 -1.49 42.24 -14.18
CA LYS A 179 -2.51 43.22 -14.58
C LYS A 179 -2.56 44.43 -13.65
N ASP A 180 -2.33 44.24 -12.36
CA ASP A 180 -2.31 45.32 -11.37
C ASP A 180 -1.00 46.13 -11.39
N ALA A 181 0.09 45.57 -11.96
CA ALA A 181 1.37 46.27 -12.15
C ALA A 181 1.43 47.15 -13.41
N GLU A 182 0.52 47.00 -14.38
CA GLU A 182 0.52 47.74 -15.66
C GLU A 182 -0.24 49.10 -15.72
N PRO A 183 -0.95 49.64 -14.69
CA PRO A 183 -1.74 50.86 -14.89
C PRO A 183 -0.97 52.19 -14.79
N GLU A 184 0.34 52.23 -14.50
CA GLU A 184 1.04 53.51 -14.19
C GLU A 184 1.80 54.19 -15.36
N LYS A 185 1.66 53.76 -16.63
CA LYS A 185 2.41 54.40 -17.74
C LYS A 185 1.63 55.15 -18.81
N THR A 186 0.32 55.29 -18.71
CA THR A 186 -0.46 55.99 -19.73
C THR A 186 -1.51 56.91 -19.15
N GLU A 187 -1.10 58.03 -18.56
CA GLU A 187 -1.90 59.25 -18.64
C GLU A 187 -1.10 60.51 -18.26
N LYS A 188 -0.76 61.32 -19.28
CA LYS A 188 -0.96 62.77 -19.25
C LYS A 188 -1.21 63.30 -20.66
N PRO A 189 -2.42 63.82 -20.95
CA PRO A 189 -2.67 64.56 -22.17
C PRO A 189 -2.83 66.07 -21.90
N ILE A 190 -2.47 66.88 -22.91
CA ILE A 190 -2.97 68.23 -23.27
C ILE A 190 -2.29 69.47 -22.61
N LYS A 191 -1.65 70.36 -23.42
CA LYS A 191 -2.27 71.54 -24.08
C LYS A 191 -1.25 72.47 -24.77
N GLU A 192 -1.62 72.94 -25.96
CA GLU A 192 -1.01 74.05 -26.72
C GLU A 192 -0.90 75.35 -25.91
N SER A 193 0.15 76.17 -26.13
CA SER A 193 0.04 77.64 -26.23
C SER A 193 1.37 78.33 -26.63
N LYS A 194 1.36 78.90 -27.84
CA LYS A 194 1.89 80.22 -28.29
C LYS A 194 3.39 80.59 -28.17
N LYS A 195 3.91 80.98 -29.36
CA LYS A 195 4.75 82.15 -29.74
C LYS A 195 5.76 82.67 -28.68
N THR A 196 7.01 83.00 -29.01
CA THR A 196 7.39 84.16 -29.85
C THR A 196 8.93 84.27 -29.94
N LYS A 197 9.40 84.72 -31.10
CA LYS A 197 10.68 85.41 -31.41
C LYS A 197 11.99 84.62 -31.37
#